data_AF-A0A945EYU5-F1
#
_entry.id   AF-A0A945EYU5-F1
#
_cell.length_a   1.000
_cell.length_b   1.000
_cell.length_c   1.000
_cell.angle_alpha   90.00
_cell.angle_beta   90.00
_cell.angle_gamma   90.00
#
_symmetry.space_group_name_H-M   'P 1'
#
loop_
_entity.id
_entity.type
_entity.pdbx_description
1 polymer ?
#
loop_
_entity_poly.entity_id
_entity_poly.type
_entity_poly.pdbx_seq_one_letter_code
_entity_poly.pdbx_strand_id
1 'polypeptide(L)' 'MDINKIPVGNAPEEVNVIIEISAGSAPVKYEFDKDSGALFVDRF' A
#
# COMPACT_ATOMS: atom_id res chain seq x y z
N MET A 1 -4.80 4.47 8.50
CA MET A 1 -3.96 3.35 9.02
C MET A 1 -2.68 3.97 9.56
N ASP A 2 -2.21 3.59 10.75
CA ASP A 2 -0.93 4.11 11.27
C ASP A 2 0.23 3.25 10.76
N ILE A 3 0.82 3.65 9.62
CA ILE A 3 1.87 2.89 8.93
C ILE A 3 3.13 2.71 9.78
N ASN A 4 3.40 3.63 10.71
CA ASN A 4 4.59 3.57 11.57
C ASN A 4 4.55 2.38 12.54
N LYS A 5 3.39 1.75 12.72
CA LYS A 5 3.21 0.54 13.53
C LYS A 5 3.45 -0.76 12.75
N ILE A 6 3.64 -0.69 11.43
CA ILE A 6 3.89 -1.85 10.57
C ILE A 6 5.41 -1.94 10.36
N PRO A 7 6.08 -2.97 10.90
CA PRO A 7 7.51 -3.16 10.67
C PRO A 7 7.76 -3.59 9.22
N VAL A 8 8.98 -3.36 8.73
CA VAL A 8 9.39 -3.80 7.38
C VAL A 8 9.25 -5.32 7.20
N GLY A 9 9.50 -6.11 8.25
CA GLY A 9 9.57 -7.58 8.19
C GLY A 9 10.98 -8.09 8.51
N ASN A 10 11.19 -9.41 8.40
CA ASN A 10 12.51 -10.02 8.51
C ASN A 10 13.24 -9.98 7.15
N ALA A 11 13.66 -8.80 6.73
CA ALA A 11 14.27 -8.59 5.42
C ALA A 11 15.71 -9.16 5.34
N PRO A 12 16.11 -9.79 4.21
CA PRO A 12 15.39 -9.84 2.94
C PRO A 12 14.42 -11.03 2.78
N GLU A 13 14.36 -11.96 3.72
CA GLU A 13 13.58 -13.21 3.58
C GLU A 13 12.07 -12.99 3.61
N GLU A 14 11.59 -12.02 4.40
CA GLU A 14 10.18 -11.68 4.57
C GLU A 14 10.00 -10.16 4.68
N VAL A 15 9.03 -9.62 3.92
CA VAL A 15 8.67 -8.21 3.98
C VAL A 15 7.16 -8.01 4.03
N ASN A 16 6.71 -7.06 4.84
CA ASN A 16 5.33 -6.59 4.82
C ASN A 16 5.14 -5.62 3.66
N VAL A 17 4.07 -5.81 2.88
CA VAL A 17 3.77 -4.99 1.71
C VAL A 17 2.36 -4.44 1.82
N ILE A 18 2.20 -3.14 1.61
CA ILE A 18 0.89 -2.50 1.45
C ILE A 18 0.49 -2.61 -0.02
N ILE A 19 -0.64 -3.25 -0.30
CA ILE A 19 -1.13 -3.44 -1.66
C ILE A 19 -1.92 -2.21 -2.10
N GLU A 20 -1.46 -1.54 -3.15
CA GLU A 20 -2.15 -0.39 -3.75
C GLU A 20 -3.01 -0.80 -4.95
N ILE A 21 -2.65 -1.88 -5.66
CA ILE A 21 -3.37 -2.36 -6.84
C ILE A 21 -3.52 -3.88 -6.72
N SER A 22 -4.77 -4.35 -6.69
CA SER A 22 -5.07 -5.78 -6.64
C SER A 22 -4.84 -6.44 -7.99
N ALA A 23 -4.34 -7.69 -7.97
CA ALA A 23 -4.19 -8.47 -9.19
C ALA A 23 -5.56 -8.68 -9.88
N GLY A 24 -5.65 -8.33 -11.17
CA GLY A 24 -6.87 -8.49 -11.96
C GLY A 24 -8.01 -7.52 -11.62
N SER A 25 -7.74 -6.44 -10.87
CA SER A 25 -8.76 -5.42 -10.61
C SER A 25 -9.13 -4.65 -11.89
N ALA A 26 -10.25 -3.92 -11.82
CA ALA A 26 -10.55 -2.86 -12.78
C ALA A 26 -9.34 -1.90 -12.91
N PRO A 27 -9.18 -1.22 -14.07
CA PRO A 27 -8.08 -0.28 -14.27
C PRO A 27 -8.32 0.96 -13.41
N VAL A 28 -7.98 0.87 -12.13
CA VAL A 28 -8.02 1.96 -11.18
C VAL A 28 -6.75 1.84 -10.37
N LYS A 29 -5.85 2.82 -10.53
CA LYS A 29 -4.64 2.91 -9.73
C LYS A 29 -4.98 3.65 -8.45
N TYR A 30 -4.73 3.03 -7.31
CA TYR A 30 -4.69 3.71 -6.02
C TYR A 30 -3.25 4.06 -5.64
N GLU A 31 -3.10 4.98 -4.70
CA GLU A 31 -1.83 5.39 -4.12
C GLU A 31 -2.01 5.71 -2.64
N PHE A 32 -1.08 5.27 -1.80
CA PHE A 32 -1.13 5.50 -0.37
C PHE A 32 -0.54 6.87 -0.01
N ASP A 33 -1.36 7.73 0.58
CA ASP A 33 -0.89 8.97 1.16
C ASP A 33 -0.36 8.74 2.58
N LYS A 34 0.92 9.07 2.81
CA LYS A 34 1.62 8.79 4.07
C LYS A 34 1.14 9.66 5.22
N ASP A 35 0.69 10.88 4.93
CA ASP A 35 0.31 11.84 5.97
C ASP A 35 -1.08 11.52 6.53
N SER A 36 -2.04 11.21 5.66
CA SER A 36 -3.40 10.81 6.09
C SER A 36 -3.54 9.33 6.42
N GLY A 37 -2.66 8.48 5.87
CA GLY A 37 -2.75 7.02 5.97
C GLY A 37 -3.96 6.43 5.24
N ALA A 38 -4.40 7.08 4.16
CA ALA A 38 -5.52 6.70 3.30
C ALA A 38 -5.07 6.38 1.86
N LEU A 39 -5.88 5.63 1.12
CA LEU A 39 -5.68 5.36 -0.31
C LEU A 39 -6.48 6.37 -1.14
N PHE A 40 -5.80 7.00 -2.10
CA PHE A 40 -6.42 7.90 -3.08
C PHE A 40 -6.42 7.26 -4.46
N VAL A 41 -7.40 7.63 -5.28
CA VAL A 41 -7.40 7.27 -6.70
C VAL A 41 -6.41 8.19 -7.42
N ASP A 42 -5.39 7.61 -8.06
CA ASP A 42 -4.44 8.34 -8.91
C ASP A 42 -5.02 8.47 -10.34
N ARG A 43 -5.50 7.38 -10.93
CA ARG A 43 -6.11 7.37 -12.27
C ARG A 43 -6.99 6.14 -12.56
N PHE A 44 -7.79 6.27 -13.62
CA PHE A 44 -8.55 5.21 -14.28
C PHE A 44 -7.84 4.75 -15.56
#